data_AF-A0A1E5JKJ8-F1
#
_entry.id   AF-A0A1E5JKJ8-F1
#
_cell.length_a   1.000
_cell.length_b   1.000
_cell.length_c   1.000
_cell.angle_alpha   90.00
_cell.angle_beta   90.00
_cell.angle_gamma   90.00
#
_symmetry.space_group_name_H-M   'P 1'
#
loop_
_entity.id
_entity.type
_entity.pdbx_description
1 polymer ?
#
loop_
_entity_poly.entity_id
_entity_poly.type
_entity_poly.pdbx_seq_one_letter_code
_entity_poly.pdbx_strand_id
1 'polypeptide(L)' 'MTYLVLDFGGFMSFGNKFFAIPWNAFTYNLDEDCFILNIDKERLKNSPGFDKDHWPEFSPEYVQSISNFYGW' A
#
# COMPACT_ATOMS: atom_id res chain seq x y z
N MET A 1 -7.81 13.29 2.82
CA MET A 1 -7.62 11.84 3.06
C MET A 1 -6.13 11.58 2.93
N THR A 2 -5.54 10.85 3.87
CA THR A 2 -4.09 10.65 3.93
C THR A 2 -3.77 9.19 3.63
N TYR A 3 -2.84 8.95 2.72
CA TYR A 3 -2.36 7.63 2.34
C TYR A 3 -0.84 7.60 2.48
N LEU A 4 -0.32 6.40 2.73
CA LEU A 4 1.11 6.10 2.67
C LEU A 4 1.41 5.39 1.37
N VAL A 5 2.56 5.69 0.79
CA VAL A 5 3.08 4.97 -0.35
C VAL A 5 4.09 3.95 0.16
N LEU A 6 3.76 2.68 -0.02
CA LEU A 6 4.61 1.57 0.36
C LEU A 6 5.41 1.10 -0.86
N ASP A 7 6.73 1.16 -0.77
CA ASP A 7 7.63 0.47 -1.70
C ASP A 7 7.85 -0.97 -1.20
N PHE A 8 7.44 -1.94 -1.99
CA PHE A 8 7.46 -3.35 -1.61
C PHE A 8 7.89 -4.23 -2.79
N GLY A 9 9.18 -4.61 -2.85
CA GLY A 9 9.72 -5.33 -4.03
C GLY A 9 11.18 -5.79 -3.98
N GLY A 10 11.73 -6.19 -2.83
CA GLY A 10 13.17 -6.46 -2.65
C GLY A 10 13.76 -7.79 -3.18
N PHE A 11 13.05 -8.56 -4.02
CA PHE A 11 13.60 -9.80 -4.60
C PHE A 11 13.57 -9.74 -6.13
N MET A 12 14.49 -8.97 -6.72
CA MET A 12 15.10 -9.07 -8.07
C MET A 12 14.27 -9.45 -9.33
N SER A 13 12.94 -9.59 -9.26
CA SER A 13 12.04 -9.95 -10.38
C SER A 13 10.75 -9.14 -10.43
N PHE A 14 10.44 -8.34 -9.40
CA PHE A 14 9.28 -7.44 -9.43
C PHE A 14 9.79 -5.99 -9.36
N GLY A 15 9.78 -5.34 -10.52
CA GLY A 15 10.13 -3.93 -10.66
C GLY A 15 9.32 -3.06 -9.71
N ASN A 16 10.02 -2.07 -9.13
CA ASN A 16 9.56 -0.91 -8.36
C ASN A 16 8.05 -0.62 -8.42
N LYS A 17 7.26 -1.36 -7.62
CA LYS A 17 5.82 -1.18 -7.54
C LYS A 17 5.47 -0.53 -6.21
N PHE A 18 4.78 0.58 -6.32
CA PHE A 18 4.26 1.32 -5.19
C PHE A 18 2.80 0.95 -4.93
N PHE A 19 2.44 0.91 -3.65
CA PHE A 19 1.09 0.65 -3.18
C PHE A 19 0.63 1.84 -2.35
N ALA A 20 -0.51 2.44 -2.71
CA ALA A 20 -1.13 3.44 -1.85
C ALA A 20 -1.95 2.70 -0.79
N ILE A 21 -1.66 2.94 0.48
CA ILE A 21 -2.32 2.29 1.60
C ILE A 21 -2.95 3.38 2.47
N PRO A 22 -4.25 3.31 2.78
CA PRO A 22 -4.91 4.22 3.70
C PRO A 22 -4.21 4.25 5.06
N TRP A 23 -4.05 5.45 5.62
CA TRP A 23 -3.37 5.62 6.91
C TRP A 23 -4.00 4.79 8.04
N ASN A 24 -5.32 4.61 8.02
CA ASN A 24 -6.06 3.84 9.01
C ASN A 24 -5.84 2.32 8.93
N ALA A 25 -5.15 1.81 7.89
CA ALA A 25 -4.75 0.41 7.81
C ALA A 25 -3.51 0.09 8.65
N PHE A 26 -2.79 1.12 9.12
CA PHE A 26 -1.58 0.98 9.92
C PHE A 26 -1.90 1.13 11.41
N THR A 27 -1.27 0.27 12.22
CA THR A 27 -1.23 0.40 13.67
C THR A 27 0.20 0.65 14.09
N TYR A 28 0.44 1.66 14.91
CA TYR A 28 1.76 1.91 15.46
C TYR A 28 2.04 0.96 16.63
N ASN A 29 3.14 0.21 16.55
CA ASN A 29 3.66 -0.65 17.61
C ASN A 29 4.75 0.12 18.37
N LEU A 30 4.46 0.47 19.62
CA LEU A 30 5.39 1.19 20.50
C LEU A 30 6.61 0.35 20.90
N ASP A 31 6.45 -0.96 21.06
CA ASP A 31 7.52 -1.85 21.54
C ASP A 31 8.59 -2.06 20.47
N GLU A 32 8.17 -2.09 19.20
CA GLU A 32 9.04 -2.29 18.04
C GLU A 32 9.37 -0.99 17.29
N ASP A 33 8.83 0.15 17.76
CA ASP A 33 8.95 1.47 17.13
C ASP A 33 8.67 1.45 15.62
N CYS A 34 7.56 0.82 15.22
CA CYS A 34 7.25 0.59 13.81
C CYS A 34 5.74 0.65 13.52
N PHE A 35 5.39 0.85 12.25
CA PHE A 35 4.00 0.73 11.79
C PHE A 35 3.75 -0.69 11.29
N ILE A 36 2.76 -1.36 11.87
CA ILE A 36 2.28 -2.67 11.46
C ILE A 36 1.15 -2.49 10.45
N LEU A 37 1.32 -3.12 9.28
CA LEU A 37 0.28 -3.26 8.27
C LEU A 37 -0.23 -4.71 8.28
N ASN A 38 -1.46 -4.92 8.74
CA ASN A 38 -2.05 -6.25 8.85
C ASN A 38 -2.71 -6.71 7.52
N ILE A 39 -1.89 -6.91 6.49
CA ILE A 39 -2.30 -7.45 5.18
C ILE A 39 -1.50 -8.71 4.88
N ASP A 40 -2.17 -9.71 4.31
CA ASP A 40 -1.49 -10.89 3.76
C ASP A 40 -0.47 -10.51 2.67
N LYS A 41 0.74 -11.03 2.79
CA LYS A 41 1.86 -10.68 1.91
C LYS A 41 1.61 -11.08 0.45
N GLU A 42 0.95 -12.21 0.21
CA GLU A 42 0.63 -12.66 -1.14
C GLU A 42 -0.50 -11.83 -1.77
N ARG A 43 -1.48 -11.41 -0.96
CA ARG A 43 -2.49 -10.43 -1.39
C ARG A 43 -1.85 -9.10 -1.79
N LEU A 44 -0.87 -8.62 -1.03
CA LEU A 44 -0.14 -7.38 -1.36
C LEU A 44 0.62 -7.53 -2.69
N LYS A 45 1.37 -8.62 -2.89
CA LYS A 45 2.09 -8.88 -4.16
C LYS A 45 1.17 -8.88 -5.39
N ASN A 46 0.00 -9.49 -5.26
CA ASN A 46 -0.97 -9.62 -6.35
C ASN A 46 -1.92 -8.42 -6.49
N SER A 47 -1.86 -7.44 -5.57
CA SER A 47 -2.70 -6.26 -5.62
C SER A 47 -2.32 -5.30 -6.76
N PRO A 48 -3.23 -4.47 -7.27
CA PRO A 48 -2.88 -3.36 -8.13
C PRO A 48 -1.93 -2.39 -7.43
N GLY A 49 -0.97 -1.84 -8.16
CA GLY A 49 -0.05 -0.82 -7.69
C GLY A 49 0.38 0.04 -8.87
N PHE A 50 1.27 0.99 -8.64
CA PHE A 50 1.69 1.96 -9.65
C PHE A 50 3.21 2.05 -9.72
N ASP A 51 3.71 2.53 -10.85
CA ASP A 51 5.14 2.71 -11.07
C ASP A 51 5.61 3.99 -10.37
N LYS A 52 6.85 3.96 -9.86
CA LYS A 52 7.51 5.14 -9.28
C LYS A 52 7.61 6.34 -10.23
N ASP A 53 7.61 6.09 -11.54
CA ASP A 53 7.72 7.09 -12.59
C ASP A 53 6.35 7.56 -13.10
N HIS A 54 5.27 6.84 -12.75
CA HIS A 54 3.90 7.11 -13.18
C HIS A 54 2.95 7.09 -11.99
N TRP A 55 2.96 8.17 -11.22
CA TRP A 55 2.07 8.33 -10.08
C TRP A 55 0.62 8.54 -10.53
N PRO A 56 -0.36 7.88 -9.89
CA PRO A 56 -1.76 8.10 -10.18
C PRO A 56 -2.21 9.47 -9.66
N GLU A 57 -3.28 9.99 -10.24
CA GLU A 57 -4.04 11.02 -9.56
C GLU A 57 -4.73 10.39 -8.35
N PHE A 58 -4.30 10.78 -7.13
CA PHE A 58 -4.91 10.29 -5.89
C PHE A 58 -6.26 10.96 -5.64
N SER A 59 -7.21 10.66 -6.52
CA SER A 59 -8.59 11.08 -6.37
C SER A 59 -9.28 10.26 -5.26
N PRO A 60 -10.39 10.77 -4.69
CA PRO A 60 -11.20 9.99 -3.75
C PRO A 60 -11.64 8.64 -4.31
N GLU A 61 -11.92 8.55 -5.62
CA GLU A 61 -12.33 7.33 -6.31
C GLU A 61 -11.18 6.31 -6.37
N TYR A 62 -9.95 6.77 -6.63
CA TYR A 62 -8.76 5.93 -6.60
C TYR A 62 -8.58 5.32 -5.20
N VAL A 63 -8.67 6.14 -4.15
CA VAL A 63 -8.57 5.69 -2.76
C VAL A 63 -9.68 4.70 -2.40
N GLN A 64 -10.91 4.97 -2.82
CA GLN A 64 -12.05 4.07 -2.59
C GLN A 64 -11.84 2.71 -3.27
N SER A 65 -11.27 2.69 -4.49
CA SER A 65 -11.00 1.44 -5.21
C SER A 65 -10.01 0.54 -4.45
N ILE A 66 -9.01 1.15 -3.81
CA ILE A 66 -8.02 0.46 -2.99
C ILE A 66 -8.67 -0.09 -1.72
N SER A 67 -9.41 0.74 -0.99
CA SER A 67 -10.13 0.31 0.21
C SER A 67 -11.06 -0.87 -0.09
N ASN A 68 -11.80 -0.81 -1.20
CA ASN A 68 -12.66 -1.90 -1.65
C ASN A 68 -11.88 -3.18 -1.97
N PHE A 69 -10.71 -3.07 -2.62
CA PHE A 69 -9.88 -4.23 -2.95
C PHE A 69 -9.40 -4.94 -1.69
N TYR A 70 -9.04 -4.21 -0.63
CA TYR A 70 -8.56 -4.77 0.64
C TYR A 70 -9.69 -5.12 1.62
N GLY A 71 -10.89 -4.56 1.44
CA GLY A 71 -12.04 -4.79 2.30
C GLY A 71 -11.99 -3.98 3.60
N TRP A 72 -11.45 -2.76 3.53
CA TRP A 72 -11.42 -1.81 4.64
C TRP A 72 -12.66 -0.93 4.70
#